data_AF-A0ABD3TEP1-F1
#
_entry.id   AF-A0ABD3TEP1-F1
#
_cell.length_a   1.000
_cell.length_b   1.000
_cell.length_c   1.000
_cell.angle_alpha   90.00
_cell.angle_beta   90.00
_cell.angle_gamma   90.00
#
_symmetry.space_group_name_H-M   'P 1'
#
loop_
_entity.id
_entity.type
_entity.pdbx_description
1 polymer ?
#
loop_
_entity_poly.entity_id
_entity_poly.type
_entity_poly.pdbx_seq_one_letter_code
_entity_poly.pdbx_strand_id
1 'polypeptide(L)'
;MIMNGVTMEVGAVASMRYVSDGIKAAKLVMQHTKHTMLVGEQASIFAISMGLPGPTNLSSEESIEKWTNWKKSKCQPNFRKNVLPVDDCGPYHAESSTMNFGEGACLDTKRTSLDNTLSYKFGIHNHDTISMAVIDKKGHIAVGTSTNGASFKIPGRVGDGPIAGSSGYADTEVGACGATGDGDIMMRFLPCYQVVESMRLGMEPKLAAKDAISRIARKYPDFVGAVFAVDKNGVHAGACHGWTFQYSVRSPDTADVVVYTVVPEIANA
;
A
#
# COMPACT_ATOMS: atom_id res chain seq x y z
N MET A 1 -2.13 9.08 -1.15
CA MET A 1 -3.26 9.66 -0.40
C MET A 1 -2.71 10.50 0.73
N ILE A 2 -3.43 11.54 1.13
CA ILE A 2 -3.15 12.37 2.31
C ILE A 2 -4.42 12.46 3.15
N MET A 3 -4.27 12.42 4.47
CA MET A 3 -5.37 12.53 5.43
C MET A 3 -5.04 13.56 6.50
N ASN A 4 -5.99 14.45 6.76
CA ASN A 4 -5.94 15.40 7.85
C ASN A 4 -6.67 14.79 9.06
N GLY A 5 -5.93 14.49 10.15
CA GLY A 5 -6.50 13.90 11.35
C GLY A 5 -7.33 14.86 12.20
N VAL A 6 -7.41 16.15 11.87
CA VAL A 6 -8.30 17.11 12.56
C VAL A 6 -9.68 17.12 11.91
N THR A 7 -9.73 17.21 10.58
CA THR A 7 -10.98 17.35 9.82
C THR A 7 -11.50 16.01 9.31
N MET A 8 -10.71 14.95 9.41
CA MET A 8 -10.94 13.64 8.80
C MET A 8 -11.00 13.69 7.26
N GLU A 9 -10.65 14.82 6.65
CA GLU A 9 -10.62 14.95 5.20
C GLU A 9 -9.50 14.11 4.62
N VAL A 10 -9.80 13.50 3.47
CA VAL A 10 -8.89 12.65 2.72
C VAL A 10 -8.87 13.11 1.27
N GLY A 11 -7.67 13.20 0.71
CA GLY A 11 -7.45 13.32 -0.72
C GLY A 11 -6.63 12.17 -1.25
N ALA A 12 -7.01 11.63 -2.40
CA ALA A 12 -6.35 10.50 -3.02
C ALA A 12 -6.35 10.59 -4.54
N VAL A 13 -5.29 10.05 -5.13
CA VAL A 13 -5.21 9.76 -6.57
C VAL A 13 -4.75 8.32 -6.76
N ALA A 14 -5.30 7.62 -7.75
CA ALA A 14 -4.89 6.25 -8.06
C ALA A 14 -4.72 6.03 -9.57
N SER A 15 -3.76 5.19 -9.95
CA SER A 15 -3.44 4.92 -11.37
C SER A 15 -3.22 6.18 -12.23
N MET A 16 -2.79 7.28 -11.60
CA MET A 16 -2.48 8.55 -12.26
C MET A 16 -1.16 8.43 -13.03
N ARG A 17 -1.10 8.98 -14.24
CA ARG A 17 0.09 8.97 -15.10
C ARG A 17 0.61 10.40 -15.32
N TYR A 18 1.85 10.51 -15.78
CA TYR A 18 2.45 11.75 -16.28
C TYR A 18 2.66 12.91 -15.31
N VAL A 19 2.31 12.75 -14.03
CA VAL A 19 2.50 13.75 -12.97
C VAL A 19 3.34 13.10 -11.86
N SER A 20 4.54 13.63 -11.63
CA SER A 20 5.48 13.10 -10.62
C SER A 20 5.03 13.37 -9.18
N ASP A 21 4.39 14.53 -8.94
CA ASP A 21 3.97 14.99 -7.63
C ASP A 21 2.64 14.36 -7.15
N GLY A 22 2.60 13.03 -7.04
CA GLY A 22 1.37 12.28 -6.68
C GLY A 22 0.73 12.72 -5.36
N ILE A 23 1.53 13.03 -4.33
CA ILE A 23 1.01 13.49 -3.04
C ILE A 23 0.45 14.92 -3.10
N LYS A 24 1.00 15.80 -3.95
CA LYS A 24 0.44 17.14 -4.16
C LYS A 24 -0.89 17.03 -4.91
N ALA A 25 -0.99 16.16 -5.90
CA ALA A 25 -2.25 15.88 -6.59
C ALA A 25 -3.33 15.39 -5.61
N ALA A 26 -2.98 14.46 -4.71
CA ALA A 26 -3.88 14.02 -3.65
C ALA A 26 -4.34 15.18 -2.73
N LYS A 27 -3.42 16.07 -2.34
CA LYS A 27 -3.76 17.27 -1.57
C LYS A 27 -4.70 18.21 -2.33
N LEU A 28 -4.50 18.39 -3.64
CA LEU A 28 -5.39 19.21 -4.48
C LEU A 28 -6.79 18.61 -4.58
N VAL A 29 -6.92 17.28 -4.65
CA VAL A 29 -8.24 16.60 -4.58
C VAL A 29 -8.96 16.96 -3.28
N MET A 30 -8.27 16.87 -2.15
CA MET A 30 -8.82 17.21 -0.83
C MET A 30 -9.25 18.68 -0.74
N GLN A 31 -8.45 19.60 -1.31
CA GLN A 31 -8.66 21.04 -1.14
C GLN A 31 -9.64 21.66 -2.15
N HIS A 32 -9.81 21.06 -3.33
CA HIS A 32 -10.50 21.68 -4.46
C HIS A 32 -11.63 20.84 -5.04
N THR A 33 -12.01 19.74 -4.38
CA THR A 33 -13.17 18.94 -4.78
C THR A 33 -13.97 18.53 -3.55
N LYS A 34 -15.24 18.15 -3.74
CA LYS A 34 -16.04 17.47 -2.71
C LYS A 34 -15.83 15.95 -2.71
N HIS A 35 -14.90 15.46 -3.52
CA HIS A 35 -14.61 14.04 -3.67
C HIS A 35 -13.35 13.66 -2.90
N THR A 36 -13.28 12.42 -2.45
CA THR A 36 -12.11 11.89 -1.75
C THR A 36 -11.01 11.40 -2.69
N MET A 37 -11.38 10.86 -3.86
CA MET A 37 -10.45 10.16 -4.73
C MET A 37 -10.77 10.38 -6.21
N LEU A 38 -9.74 10.67 -7.00
CA LEU A 38 -9.77 10.65 -8.47
C LEU A 38 -8.84 9.57 -9.02
N VAL A 39 -9.15 9.00 -10.18
CA VAL A 39 -8.37 7.87 -10.72
C VAL A 39 -8.05 8.01 -12.20
N GLY A 40 -7.00 7.32 -12.63
CA GLY A 40 -6.63 7.17 -14.04
C GLY A 40 -6.17 8.47 -14.69
N GLU A 41 -6.43 8.58 -15.99
CA GLU A 41 -6.06 9.75 -16.81
C GLU A 41 -6.80 11.02 -16.37
N GLN A 42 -8.04 10.90 -15.89
CA GLN A 42 -8.81 12.05 -15.41
C GLN A 42 -8.19 12.66 -14.15
N ALA A 43 -7.54 11.87 -13.30
CA ALA A 43 -6.75 12.40 -12.19
C ALA A 43 -5.55 13.21 -12.68
N SER A 44 -4.90 12.78 -13.77
CA SER A 44 -3.78 13.52 -14.39
C SER A 44 -4.25 14.85 -14.98
N ILE A 45 -5.35 14.85 -15.73
CA ILE A 45 -5.94 16.06 -16.31
C ILE A 45 -6.31 17.05 -15.20
N PHE A 46 -6.98 16.57 -14.15
CA PHE A 46 -7.28 17.38 -12.98
C PHE A 46 -6.01 17.99 -12.36
N ALA A 47 -5.02 17.16 -12.04
CA ALA A 47 -3.76 17.62 -11.43
C ALA A 47 -3.06 18.70 -12.27
N ILE A 48 -2.98 18.53 -13.59
CA ILE A 48 -2.35 19.49 -14.50
C ILE A 48 -3.18 20.78 -14.58
N SER A 49 -4.51 20.68 -14.66
CA SER A 49 -5.40 21.85 -14.66
C SER A 49 -5.31 22.67 -13.37
N MET A 50 -4.92 22.04 -12.26
CA MET A 50 -4.66 22.67 -10.96
C MET A 50 -3.22 23.21 -10.83
N GLY A 51 -2.42 23.19 -11.89
CA GLY A 51 -1.09 23.80 -11.96
C GLY A 51 0.09 22.87 -11.67
N LEU A 52 -0.12 21.55 -11.55
CA LEU A 52 1.01 20.62 -11.47
C LEU A 52 1.66 20.42 -12.85
N PRO A 53 3.00 20.24 -12.91
CA PRO A 53 3.69 20.03 -14.18
C PRO A 53 3.29 18.70 -14.82
N GLY A 54 3.17 18.71 -16.15
CA GLY A 54 2.88 17.53 -16.96
C GLY A 54 2.17 17.89 -18.27
N PRO A 55 1.94 16.90 -19.15
CA PRO A 55 2.32 15.50 -18.98
C PRO A 55 3.83 15.26 -19.19
N THR A 56 4.46 14.52 -18.29
CA THR A 56 5.90 14.19 -18.34
C THR A 56 6.12 12.68 -18.39
N ASN A 57 7.12 12.21 -19.15
CA ASN A 57 7.55 10.82 -19.07
C ASN A 57 8.26 10.56 -17.73
N LEU A 58 7.70 9.67 -16.91
CA LEU A 58 8.24 9.33 -15.58
C LEU A 58 9.18 8.11 -15.60
N SER A 59 9.39 7.49 -16.76
CA SER A 59 10.27 6.33 -16.88
C SER A 59 11.74 6.73 -16.82
N SER A 60 12.49 6.12 -15.90
CA SER A 60 13.96 6.16 -15.91
C SER A 60 14.54 5.12 -16.85
N GLU A 61 15.81 5.28 -17.25
CA GLU A 61 16.55 4.28 -18.03
C GLU A 61 16.51 2.88 -17.37
N GLU A 62 16.73 2.83 -16.06
CA GLU A 62 16.64 1.60 -15.27
C GLU A 62 15.24 0.95 -15.35
N SER A 63 14.17 1.75 -15.26
CA SER A 63 12.80 1.22 -15.34
C SER A 63 12.47 0.66 -16.73
N ILE A 64 13.00 1.30 -17.79
CA ILE A 64 12.84 0.87 -19.18
C ILE A 64 13.59 -0.44 -19.42
N GLU A 65 14.81 -0.57 -18.89
CA GLU A 65 15.60 -1.79 -18.98
C GLU A 65 14.90 -2.96 -18.29
N LYS A 66 14.46 -2.77 -17.03
CA LYS A 66 13.72 -3.78 -16.27
C LYS A 66 12.45 -4.22 -17.01
N TRP A 67 11.68 -3.28 -17.55
CA TRP A 67 10.48 -3.58 -18.32
C TRP A 67 10.80 -4.32 -19.63
N THR A 68 11.85 -3.93 -20.34
CA THR A 68 12.27 -4.57 -21.59
C THR A 68 12.70 -6.01 -21.35
N ASN A 69 13.45 -6.27 -20.28
CA ASN A 69 13.87 -7.62 -19.90
C ASN A 69 12.66 -8.48 -19.51
N TRP A 70 11.72 -7.95 -18.72
CA TRP A 70 10.47 -8.64 -18.38
C TRP A 70 9.59 -8.95 -19.60
N LYS A 71 9.55 -8.04 -20.59
CA LYS A 71 8.83 -8.27 -21.84
C LYS A 71 9.50 -9.35 -22.69
N LYS A 72 10.84 -9.36 -22.77
CA LYS A 72 11.62 -10.42 -23.42
C LYS A 72 11.42 -11.78 -22.75
N SER A 73 11.20 -11.81 -21.44
CA SER A 73 10.83 -13.03 -20.69
C SER A 73 9.34 -13.35 -20.74
N LYS A 74 8.64 -12.95 -21.83
CA LYS A 74 7.24 -13.24 -22.08
C LYS A 74 6.31 -12.79 -20.95
N CYS A 75 6.61 -11.63 -20.37
CA CYS A 75 5.83 -11.05 -19.28
C CYS A 75 5.70 -11.98 -18.06
N GLN A 76 6.75 -12.72 -17.73
CA GLN A 76 6.83 -13.57 -16.54
C GLN A 76 7.96 -13.13 -15.60
N PRO A 77 7.78 -13.27 -14.27
CA PRO A 77 6.53 -13.64 -13.58
C PRO A 77 5.46 -12.52 -13.68
N ASN A 78 4.18 -12.86 -13.53
CA ASN A 78 3.09 -11.88 -13.48
C ASN A 78 2.02 -12.21 -12.43
N PHE A 79 1.05 -11.29 -12.28
CA PHE A 79 -0.03 -11.36 -11.29
C PHE A 79 -1.32 -12.03 -11.79
N ARG A 80 -1.32 -12.59 -13.01
CA ARG A 80 -2.48 -13.29 -13.56
C ARG A 80 -2.58 -14.69 -12.93
N LYS A 81 -3.80 -15.18 -12.71
CA LYS A 81 -4.08 -16.51 -12.17
C LYS A 81 -5.24 -17.13 -12.94
N ASN A 82 -5.18 -18.43 -13.23
CA ASN A 82 -6.25 -19.20 -13.88
C ASN A 82 -6.66 -18.62 -15.25
N VAL A 83 -5.68 -18.15 -16.03
CA VAL A 83 -5.91 -17.58 -17.35
C VAL A 83 -4.81 -18.00 -18.30
N LEU A 84 -5.17 -18.16 -19.58
CA LEU A 84 -4.24 -18.42 -20.67
C LEU A 84 -4.05 -17.16 -21.50
N PRO A 85 -2.81 -16.84 -21.89
CA PRO A 85 -2.56 -15.70 -22.75
C PRO A 85 -2.73 -16.07 -24.24
N VAL A 86 -3.29 -15.17 -25.05
CA VAL A 86 -3.40 -15.35 -26.52
C VAL A 86 -2.03 -15.25 -27.18
N ASP A 87 -1.27 -14.21 -26.83
CA ASP A 87 0.13 -14.02 -27.18
C ASP A 87 1.00 -14.04 -25.93
N ASP A 88 2.34 -13.96 -26.02
CA ASP A 88 3.26 -14.03 -24.87
C ASP A 88 2.88 -13.13 -23.67
N CYS A 89 2.23 -11.98 -23.89
CA CYS A 89 1.88 -11.02 -22.85
C CYS A 89 0.37 -10.74 -22.70
N GLY A 90 -0.48 -11.61 -23.25
CA GLY A 90 -1.93 -11.43 -23.33
C GLY A 90 -2.40 -10.91 -24.71
N PRO A 91 -3.69 -10.59 -24.91
CA PRO A 91 -4.78 -10.59 -23.93
C PRO A 91 -4.97 -11.95 -23.26
N TYR A 92 -5.49 -11.96 -22.03
CA TYR A 92 -5.65 -13.18 -21.24
C TYR A 92 -7.12 -13.60 -21.20
N HIS A 93 -7.41 -14.89 -21.33
CA HIS A 93 -8.75 -15.46 -21.22
C HIS A 93 -8.82 -16.49 -20.09
N ALA A 94 -9.99 -16.62 -19.47
CA ALA A 94 -10.21 -17.62 -18.43
C ALA A 94 -9.96 -19.03 -18.97
N GLU A 95 -9.32 -19.88 -18.15
CA GLU A 95 -9.24 -21.31 -18.45
C GLU A 95 -10.64 -21.94 -18.39
N SER A 96 -11.05 -22.63 -19.47
CA SER A 96 -12.39 -23.20 -19.64
C SER A 96 -12.83 -24.17 -18.54
N SER A 97 -11.88 -24.73 -17.77
CA SER A 97 -12.13 -25.60 -16.62
C SER A 97 -12.77 -24.89 -15.40
N THR A 98 -12.78 -23.56 -15.37
CA THR A 98 -13.34 -22.76 -14.25
C THR A 98 -14.79 -22.32 -14.43
N MET A 99 -15.46 -22.67 -15.55
CA MET A 99 -16.84 -22.24 -15.82
C MET A 99 -17.94 -23.21 -15.37
N ASN A 100 -17.61 -24.38 -14.80
CA ASN A 100 -18.61 -25.27 -14.20
C ASN A 100 -18.92 -24.84 -12.74
N PHE A 101 -19.50 -23.66 -12.57
CA PHE A 101 -20.19 -23.31 -11.32
C PHE A 101 -21.61 -23.87 -11.37
N GLY A 102 -21.77 -25.12 -10.95
CA GLY A 102 -23.08 -25.62 -10.54
C GLY A 102 -23.59 -24.77 -9.37
N GLU A 103 -24.88 -24.43 -9.40
CA GLU A 103 -25.58 -23.78 -8.29
C GLU A 103 -25.35 -24.57 -7.00
N GLY A 104 -24.53 -24.05 -6.07
CA GLY A 104 -24.35 -24.66 -4.74
C GLY A 104 -22.95 -24.66 -4.13
N ALA A 105 -21.90 -24.18 -4.79
CA ALA A 105 -20.54 -24.20 -4.24
C ALA A 105 -20.23 -23.01 -3.31
N CYS A 106 -21.02 -22.80 -2.26
CA CYS A 106 -20.60 -22.10 -1.06
C CYS A 106 -20.23 -23.15 -0.01
N LEU A 107 -19.08 -23.80 -0.14
CA LEU A 107 -18.28 -24.39 0.95
C LEU A 107 -17.12 -25.20 0.34
N ASP A 108 -16.01 -25.18 1.06
CA ASP A 108 -14.82 -26.03 0.90
C ASP A 108 -13.74 -25.59 -0.12
N THR A 109 -12.93 -24.59 0.27
CA THR A 109 -11.63 -24.37 -0.35
C THR A 109 -10.55 -25.25 0.28
N LYS A 110 -10.63 -26.58 0.10
CA LYS A 110 -9.40 -27.37 0.01
C LYS A 110 -8.87 -27.21 -1.40
N ARG A 111 -8.09 -26.14 -1.62
CA ARG A 111 -7.34 -25.95 -2.87
C ARG A 111 -6.36 -27.10 -3.01
N THR A 112 -6.62 -27.96 -3.98
CA THR A 112 -5.64 -28.88 -4.55
C THR A 112 -4.40 -28.10 -4.95
N SER A 113 -3.29 -28.51 -4.35
CA SER A 113 -1.93 -28.11 -4.61
C SER A 113 -1.50 -28.54 -6.02
N LEU A 114 -1.65 -27.69 -7.03
CA LEU A 114 -0.88 -27.81 -8.27
C LEU A 114 -0.50 -26.41 -8.76
N ASP A 115 0.80 -26.24 -9.05
CA ASP A 115 1.54 -25.05 -9.48
C ASP A 115 1.83 -23.95 -8.45
N ASN A 116 2.75 -24.27 -7.53
CA ASN A 116 3.36 -23.35 -6.57
C ASN A 116 4.78 -22.90 -6.98
N THR A 117 5.14 -22.97 -8.27
CA THR A 117 6.54 -22.80 -8.71
C THR A 117 6.86 -21.46 -9.38
N LEU A 118 5.86 -20.61 -9.67
CA LEU A 118 6.06 -19.31 -10.35
C LEU A 118 5.23 -18.16 -9.75
N SER A 119 4.78 -18.28 -8.50
CA SER A 119 4.09 -17.17 -7.83
C SER A 119 5.08 -16.03 -7.57
N TYR A 120 4.80 -14.85 -8.14
CA TYR A 120 5.55 -13.62 -7.86
C TYR A 120 5.61 -13.40 -6.34
N LYS A 121 6.82 -13.46 -5.75
CA LYS A 121 7.02 -13.14 -4.34
C LYS A 121 7.14 -11.63 -4.21
N PHE A 122 6.17 -10.98 -3.58
CA PHE A 122 6.35 -9.61 -3.10
C PHE A 122 7.57 -9.60 -2.17
N GLY A 123 8.51 -8.70 -2.44
CA GLY A 123 9.78 -8.60 -1.72
C GLY A 123 10.19 -7.13 -1.60
N ILE A 124 11.30 -6.87 -0.90
CA ILE A 124 11.74 -5.51 -0.55
C ILE A 124 11.98 -4.61 -1.77
N HIS A 125 12.27 -5.19 -2.94
CA HIS A 125 12.52 -4.49 -4.19
C HIS A 125 11.29 -4.41 -5.14
N ASN A 126 10.12 -4.89 -4.71
CA ASN A 126 8.96 -5.06 -5.60
C ASN A 126 7.90 -3.96 -5.46
N HIS A 127 8.18 -2.93 -4.66
CA HIS A 127 7.34 -1.74 -4.52
C HIS A 127 8.14 -0.59 -3.91
N ASP A 128 7.81 0.63 -4.30
CA ASP A 128 8.38 1.85 -3.73
C ASP A 128 7.27 2.60 -2.99
N THR A 129 6.93 2.14 -1.78
CA THR A 129 5.92 2.78 -0.94
C THR A 129 6.59 3.54 0.19
N ILE A 130 6.28 4.83 0.29
CA ILE A 130 6.61 5.65 1.45
C ILE A 130 5.32 6.11 2.12
N SER A 131 5.27 5.97 3.45
CA SER A 131 4.24 6.57 4.28
C SER A 131 4.89 7.42 5.35
N MET A 132 4.27 8.54 5.70
CA MET A 132 4.79 9.50 6.65
C MET A 132 3.65 10.08 7.47
N ALA A 133 3.81 10.09 8.80
CA ALA A 133 2.95 10.84 9.71
C ALA A 133 3.72 12.02 10.29
N VAL A 134 3.01 13.11 10.54
CA VAL A 134 3.56 14.33 11.13
C VAL A 134 2.62 14.80 12.23
N ILE A 135 3.21 15.19 13.37
CA ILE A 135 2.54 15.90 14.46
C ILE A 135 3.09 17.32 14.46
N ASP A 136 2.22 18.32 14.28
CA ASP A 136 2.64 19.73 14.28
C ASP A 136 2.77 20.32 15.70
N LYS A 137 3.21 21.57 15.81
CA LYS A 137 3.37 22.27 17.10
C LYS A 137 2.06 22.50 17.86
N LYS A 138 0.91 22.36 17.21
CA LYS A 138 -0.43 22.46 17.82
C LYS A 138 -0.96 21.07 18.22
N GLY A 139 -0.20 20.01 17.97
CA GLY A 139 -0.61 18.63 18.21
C GLY A 139 -1.47 18.06 17.09
N HIS A 140 -1.68 18.77 15.96
CA HIS A 140 -2.45 18.23 14.86
C HIS A 140 -1.67 17.14 14.13
N ILE A 141 -2.38 16.08 13.74
CA ILE A 141 -1.78 14.91 13.11
C ILE A 141 -2.24 14.82 11.65
N ALA A 142 -1.30 14.58 10.75
CA ALA A 142 -1.58 14.25 9.37
C ALA A 142 -0.74 13.06 8.91
N VAL A 143 -1.25 12.30 7.94
CA VAL A 143 -0.53 11.19 7.33
C VAL A 143 -0.64 11.24 5.81
N GLY A 144 0.41 10.83 5.12
CA GLY A 144 0.40 10.67 3.68
C GLY A 144 1.16 9.44 3.22
N THR A 145 0.66 8.81 2.17
CA THR A 145 1.29 7.66 1.49
C THR A 145 1.41 7.92 -0.01
N SER A 146 2.56 7.60 -0.60
CA SER A 146 2.78 7.60 -2.05
C SER A 146 3.45 6.30 -2.49
N THR A 147 3.09 5.80 -3.67
CA THR A 147 3.66 4.59 -4.23
C THR A 147 3.49 4.50 -5.74
N ASN A 148 4.48 3.90 -6.42
CA ASN A 148 4.32 3.44 -7.81
C ASN A 148 3.58 2.09 -7.90
N GLY A 149 3.31 1.44 -6.76
CA GLY A 149 2.68 0.14 -6.67
C GLY A 149 3.63 -1.00 -7.05
N ALA A 150 3.06 -2.19 -7.27
CA ALA A 150 3.82 -3.38 -7.61
C ALA A 150 4.46 -3.27 -9.01
N SER A 151 5.71 -3.68 -9.14
CA SER A 151 6.40 -3.80 -10.43
C SER A 151 5.66 -4.79 -11.35
N PHE A 152 5.49 -4.43 -12.62
CA PHE A 152 4.77 -5.25 -13.62
C PHE A 152 3.31 -5.59 -13.27
N LYS A 153 2.68 -4.80 -12.40
CA LYS A 153 1.26 -4.90 -12.09
C LYS A 153 0.39 -4.88 -13.36
N ILE A 154 -0.75 -5.54 -13.28
CA ILE A 154 -1.78 -5.47 -14.32
C ILE A 154 -2.17 -3.99 -14.52
N PRO A 155 -2.23 -3.48 -15.77
CA PRO A 155 -2.69 -2.12 -16.03
C PRO A 155 -4.03 -1.83 -15.36
N GLY A 156 -4.11 -0.72 -14.62
CA GLY A 156 -5.27 -0.36 -13.81
C GLY A 156 -5.26 -0.90 -12.37
N ARG A 157 -4.32 -1.77 -11.98
CA ARG A 157 -4.19 -2.24 -10.59
C ARG A 157 -3.91 -1.08 -9.65
N VAL A 158 -4.74 -0.98 -8.63
CA VAL A 158 -4.59 -0.05 -7.49
C VAL A 158 -4.28 -0.89 -6.26
N GLY A 159 -3.22 -0.52 -5.53
CA GLY A 159 -2.87 -1.14 -4.24
C GLY A 159 -3.51 -0.41 -3.07
N ASP A 160 -2.98 -0.60 -1.87
CA ASP A 160 -3.44 0.04 -0.64
C ASP A 160 -3.10 1.53 -0.55
N GLY A 161 -2.02 1.98 -1.22
CA GLY A 161 -1.48 3.34 -1.13
C GLY A 161 -2.46 4.53 -1.21
N PRO A 162 -3.55 4.49 -2.01
CA PRO A 162 -4.56 5.54 -2.03
C PRO A 162 -5.74 5.31 -1.08
N ILE A 163 -5.79 4.19 -0.34
CA ILE A 163 -6.94 3.75 0.46
C ILE A 163 -6.73 4.16 1.92
N ALA A 164 -7.53 5.13 2.38
CA ALA A 164 -7.55 5.53 3.78
C ALA A 164 -7.90 4.34 4.68
N GLY A 165 -7.19 4.21 5.80
CA GLY A 165 -7.32 3.08 6.72
C GLY A 165 -6.47 1.89 6.34
N SER A 166 -6.10 1.74 5.07
CA SER A 166 -5.14 0.71 4.66
C SER A 166 -3.72 1.20 4.78
N SER A 167 -3.28 2.07 3.86
CA SER A 167 -1.87 2.48 3.82
C SER A 167 -1.52 3.59 4.79
N GLY A 168 -2.53 4.34 5.24
CA GLY A 168 -2.38 5.42 6.18
C GLY A 168 -3.71 5.79 6.82
N TYR A 169 -3.67 6.14 8.11
CA TYR A 169 -4.81 6.69 8.84
C TYR A 169 -4.32 7.63 9.94
N ALA A 170 -5.03 8.73 10.19
CA ALA A 170 -4.68 9.69 11.22
C ALA A 170 -5.95 10.20 11.92
N ASP A 171 -5.87 10.33 13.22
CA ASP A 171 -6.86 11.02 14.08
C ASP A 171 -6.07 11.79 15.14
N THR A 172 -6.27 13.10 15.20
CA THR A 172 -5.54 13.99 16.13
C THR A 172 -5.79 13.64 17.60
N GLU A 173 -6.94 13.07 17.93
CA GLU A 173 -7.27 12.69 19.30
C GLU A 173 -6.59 11.39 19.75
N VAL A 174 -5.98 10.65 18.81
CA VAL A 174 -5.44 9.31 19.05
C VAL A 174 -3.99 9.17 18.58
N GLY A 175 -3.73 9.35 17.28
CA GLY A 175 -2.48 9.02 16.64
C GLY A 175 -2.60 8.81 15.12
N ALA A 176 -1.55 8.26 14.53
CA ALA A 176 -1.50 7.89 13.13
C ALA A 176 -0.78 6.56 12.90
N CYS A 177 -1.06 5.97 11.74
CA CYS A 177 -0.35 4.82 11.22
C CYS A 177 -0.02 5.02 9.75
N GLY A 178 1.13 4.49 9.33
CA GLY A 178 1.48 4.32 7.92
C GLY A 178 1.93 2.89 7.64
N ALA A 179 1.67 2.41 6.43
CA ALA A 179 1.93 1.03 6.03
C ALA A 179 2.65 0.91 4.68
N THR A 180 3.26 -0.25 4.47
CA THR A 180 3.94 -0.67 3.25
C THR A 180 3.90 -2.21 3.15
N GLY A 181 4.02 -2.78 1.95
CA GLY A 181 3.93 -4.23 1.73
C GLY A 181 3.09 -4.66 0.53
N ASP A 182 2.56 -5.89 0.61
CA ASP A 182 1.60 -6.43 -0.36
C ASP A 182 0.27 -5.69 -0.23
N GLY A 183 0.13 -4.62 -1.01
CA GLY A 183 -1.05 -3.77 -0.99
C GLY A 183 -2.38 -4.50 -1.27
N ASP A 184 -2.36 -5.62 -1.99
CA ASP A 184 -3.58 -6.39 -2.28
C ASP A 184 -4.05 -7.21 -1.06
N ILE A 185 -3.12 -7.63 -0.19
CA ILE A 185 -3.44 -8.26 1.10
C ILE A 185 -3.73 -7.18 2.14
N MET A 186 -2.89 -6.15 2.26
CA MET A 186 -3.02 -5.09 3.27
C MET A 186 -4.39 -4.42 3.23
N MET A 187 -4.91 -4.08 2.03
CA MET A 187 -6.22 -3.42 1.90
C MET A 187 -7.41 -4.25 2.35
N ARG A 188 -7.26 -5.57 2.48
CA ARG A 188 -8.34 -6.45 2.97
C ARG A 188 -8.55 -6.35 4.47
N PHE A 189 -7.57 -5.81 5.20
CA PHE A 189 -7.57 -5.78 6.67
C PHE A 189 -7.57 -4.36 7.24
N LEU A 190 -7.37 -3.33 6.41
CA LEU A 190 -7.28 -1.92 6.84
C LEU A 190 -6.37 -1.74 8.07
N PRO A 191 -5.09 -2.18 8.00
CA PRO A 191 -4.24 -2.30 9.18
C PRO A 191 -4.04 -0.96 9.88
N CYS A 192 -3.96 0.16 9.17
CA CYS A 192 -3.77 1.45 9.82
C CYS A 192 -5.01 1.97 10.53
N TYR A 193 -6.21 1.70 10.02
CA TYR A 193 -7.44 1.94 10.77
C TYR A 193 -7.46 1.10 12.04
N GLN A 194 -7.17 -0.20 11.92
CA GLN A 194 -7.12 -1.11 13.08
C GLN A 194 -6.09 -0.66 14.12
N VAL A 195 -4.90 -0.21 13.71
CA VAL A 195 -3.87 0.31 14.63
C VAL A 195 -4.37 1.53 15.39
N VAL A 196 -4.90 2.53 14.67
CA VAL A 196 -5.40 3.76 15.32
C VAL A 196 -6.56 3.45 16.25
N GLU A 197 -7.52 2.61 15.86
CA GLU A 197 -8.62 2.23 16.74
C GLU A 197 -8.17 1.37 17.93
N SER A 198 -7.16 0.53 17.78
CA SER A 198 -6.60 -0.20 18.92
C SER A 198 -5.94 0.77 19.92
N MET A 199 -5.23 1.80 19.43
CA MET A 199 -4.69 2.86 20.28
C MET A 199 -5.81 3.68 20.95
N ARG A 200 -6.92 3.94 20.24
CA ARG A 200 -8.10 4.61 20.82
C ARG A 200 -8.66 3.83 22.01
N LEU A 201 -8.61 2.50 21.94
CA LEU A 201 -9.04 1.59 23.02
C LEU A 201 -7.98 1.42 24.12
N GLY A 202 -6.90 2.20 24.10
CA GLY A 202 -5.86 2.22 25.15
C GLY A 202 -4.68 1.27 24.90
N MET A 203 -4.56 0.69 23.71
CA MET A 203 -3.41 -0.15 23.38
C MET A 203 -2.18 0.70 23.05
N GLU A 204 -1.02 0.37 23.63
CA GLU A 204 0.25 1.00 23.29
C GLU A 204 0.61 0.82 21.79
N PRO A 205 1.25 1.80 21.13
CA PRO A 205 1.57 1.75 19.69
C PRO A 205 2.25 0.46 19.23
N LYS A 206 3.18 -0.07 20.03
CA LYS A 206 3.88 -1.33 19.74
C LYS A 206 2.94 -2.54 19.68
N LEU A 207 2.01 -2.62 20.63
CA LEU A 207 1.05 -3.71 20.71
C LEU A 207 0.00 -3.58 19.60
N ALA A 208 -0.46 -2.35 19.32
CA ALA A 208 -1.41 -2.07 18.25
C ALA A 208 -0.85 -2.45 16.87
N ALA A 209 0.38 -2.02 16.56
CA ALA A 209 1.08 -2.38 15.33
C ALA A 209 1.23 -3.91 15.19
N LYS A 210 1.66 -4.57 16.27
CA LYS A 210 1.86 -6.03 16.30
C LYS A 210 0.55 -6.80 16.08
N ASP A 211 -0.54 -6.39 16.75
CA ASP A 211 -1.84 -7.05 16.59
C ASP A 211 -2.36 -6.96 15.16
N ALA A 212 -2.27 -5.76 14.54
CA ALA A 212 -2.69 -5.56 13.16
C ALA A 212 -1.92 -6.45 12.17
N ILE A 213 -0.59 -6.50 12.27
CA ILE A 213 0.25 -7.37 11.42
C ILE A 213 -0.06 -8.86 11.68
N SER A 214 -0.19 -9.26 12.95
CA SER A 214 -0.47 -10.65 13.33
C SER A 214 -1.83 -11.14 12.83
N ARG A 215 -2.85 -10.28 12.77
CA ARG A 215 -4.16 -10.61 12.19
C ARG A 215 -4.06 -11.00 10.71
N ILE A 216 -3.25 -10.26 9.96
CA ILE A 216 -3.00 -10.55 8.55
C ILE A 216 -2.22 -11.87 8.43
N ALA A 217 -1.14 -12.03 9.21
CA ALA A 217 -0.29 -13.22 9.23
C ALA A 217 -1.08 -14.51 9.49
N ARG A 218 -2.03 -14.47 10.44
CA ARG A 218 -2.89 -15.63 10.76
C ARG A 218 -3.71 -16.12 9.56
N LYS A 219 -4.09 -15.22 8.65
CA LYS A 219 -4.89 -15.57 7.46
C LYS A 219 -4.03 -15.80 6.22
N TYR A 220 -2.91 -15.08 6.10
CA TYR A 220 -1.97 -15.14 4.99
C TYR A 220 -0.54 -15.27 5.52
N PRO A 221 -0.08 -16.47 5.92
CA PRO A 221 1.22 -16.65 6.58
C PRO A 221 2.44 -16.21 5.76
N ASP A 222 2.31 -16.19 4.42
CA ASP A 222 3.38 -15.83 3.50
C ASP A 222 3.32 -14.36 3.03
N PHE A 223 2.40 -13.54 3.57
CA PHE A 223 2.31 -12.14 3.16
C PHE A 223 3.56 -11.36 3.56
N VAL A 224 3.84 -10.25 2.90
CA VAL A 224 4.91 -9.33 3.30
C VAL A 224 4.28 -7.98 3.58
N GLY A 225 4.59 -7.39 4.74
CA GLY A 225 4.09 -6.07 5.07
C GLY A 225 4.61 -5.54 6.38
N ALA A 226 4.50 -4.23 6.54
CA ALA A 226 4.89 -3.52 7.74
C ALA A 226 4.01 -2.30 7.98
N VAL A 227 3.94 -1.90 9.24
CA VAL A 227 3.33 -0.67 9.68
C VAL A 227 4.24 0.04 10.67
N PHE A 228 4.17 1.37 10.70
CA PHE A 228 4.52 2.15 11.88
C PHE A 228 3.26 2.73 12.50
N ALA A 229 3.30 2.90 13.82
CA ALA A 229 2.28 3.55 14.62
C ALA A 229 2.93 4.69 15.41
N VAL A 230 2.22 5.80 15.55
CA VAL A 230 2.58 6.91 16.43
C VAL A 230 1.33 7.41 17.13
N ASP A 231 1.36 7.54 18.46
CA ASP A 231 0.25 8.13 19.21
C ASP A 231 0.33 9.67 19.22
N LYS A 232 -0.71 10.33 19.73
CA LYS A 232 -0.77 11.79 19.86
C LYS A 232 0.31 12.41 20.75
N ASN A 233 0.96 11.61 21.60
CA ASN A 233 2.04 12.04 22.48
C ASN A 233 3.42 11.86 21.81
N GLY A 234 3.47 11.30 20.60
CA GLY A 234 4.70 11.02 19.87
C GLY A 234 5.36 9.67 20.23
N VAL A 235 4.72 8.84 21.05
CA VAL A 235 5.18 7.46 21.28
C VAL A 235 4.96 6.67 20.00
N HIS A 236 6.00 6.00 19.52
CA HIS A 236 5.96 5.32 18.23
C HIS A 236 6.54 3.91 18.29
N ALA A 237 6.11 3.07 17.37
CA ALA A 237 6.63 1.72 17.18
C ALA A 237 6.40 1.25 15.74
N GLY A 238 7.02 0.14 15.36
CA GLY A 238 6.72 -0.54 14.11
C GLY A 238 6.54 -2.04 14.31
N ALA A 239 5.85 -2.67 13.38
CA ALA A 239 5.69 -4.12 13.29
C ALA A 239 5.79 -4.54 11.82
N CYS A 240 6.33 -5.73 11.56
CA CYS A 240 6.48 -6.25 10.21
C CYS A 240 6.37 -7.77 10.16
N HIS A 241 6.12 -8.29 8.96
CA HIS A 241 6.09 -9.71 8.63
C HIS A 241 6.76 -9.91 7.27
N GLY A 242 7.53 -11.00 7.14
CA GLY A 242 8.15 -11.42 5.87
C GLY A 242 9.42 -10.66 5.46
N TRP A 243 9.78 -9.57 6.15
CA TRP A 243 11.07 -8.89 6.01
C TRP A 243 11.51 -8.18 7.29
N THR A 244 12.72 -7.65 7.29
CA THR A 244 13.16 -6.59 8.23
C THR A 244 12.70 -5.23 7.72
N PHE A 245 11.98 -4.49 8.54
CA PHE A 245 11.46 -3.16 8.23
C PHE A 245 12.29 -2.08 8.91
N GLN A 246 12.48 -0.95 8.23
CA GLN A 246 13.08 0.23 8.83
C GLN A 246 12.16 1.43 8.67
N TYR A 247 12.11 2.27 9.70
CA TYR A 247 11.45 3.57 9.64
C TYR A 247 12.31 4.62 10.36
N SER A 248 12.15 5.86 9.95
CA SER A 248 12.93 6.99 10.44
C SER A 248 12.06 7.94 11.24
N VAL A 249 12.60 8.46 12.34
CA VAL A 249 11.92 9.42 13.21
C VAL A 249 12.80 10.65 13.43
N ARG A 250 12.17 11.82 13.40
CA ARG A 250 12.77 13.08 13.83
C ARG A 250 11.81 13.74 14.80
N SER A 251 12.27 14.00 16.02
CA SER A 251 11.52 14.76 17.03
C SER A 251 12.38 15.90 17.57
N PRO A 252 11.83 16.92 18.25
CA PRO A 252 12.63 17.98 18.87
C PRO A 252 13.74 17.47 19.82
N ASP A 253 13.56 16.28 20.41
CA ASP A 253 14.50 15.69 21.36
C ASP A 253 15.71 15.01 20.68
N THR A 254 15.66 14.78 19.37
CA THR A 254 16.78 14.20 18.63
C THR A 254 17.61 15.29 17.95
N ALA A 255 18.93 15.14 17.89
CA ALA A 255 19.79 16.08 17.15
C ALA A 255 19.61 15.91 15.62
N ASP A 256 19.45 14.65 15.19
CA ASP A 256 19.27 14.25 13.79
C ASP A 256 18.16 13.18 13.66
N VAL A 257 17.94 12.69 12.45
CA VAL A 257 17.04 11.57 12.16
C VAL A 257 17.56 10.28 12.79
N VAL A 258 16.69 9.58 13.52
CA VAL A 258 16.99 8.27 14.12
C VAL A 258 16.28 7.18 13.32
N VAL A 259 17.03 6.14 12.94
CA VAL A 259 16.50 4.98 12.20
C VAL A 259 16.22 3.83 13.15
N TYR A 260 14.99 3.33 13.13
CA TYR A 260 14.55 2.19 13.91
C TYR A 260 14.45 0.96 13.00
N THR A 261 15.03 -0.15 13.44
CA THR A 261 14.96 -1.44 12.74
C THR A 261 14.00 -2.37 13.47
N VAL A 262 13.02 -2.90 12.74
CA VAL A 262 12.01 -3.84 13.21
C VAL A 262 12.28 -5.18 12.54
N VAL A 263 12.55 -6.20 13.35
CA VAL A 263 12.78 -7.58 12.89
C VAL A 263 11.45 -8.33 12.95
N PRO A 264 11.09 -9.14 11.94
CA PRO A 264 9.84 -9.88 11.96
C PRO A 264 9.91 -10.93 13.06
N GLU A 265 8.79 -11.14 13.76
CA GLU A 265 8.73 -12.20 14.76
C GLU A 265 8.82 -13.56 14.06
N ILE A 266 9.75 -14.39 14.52
CA ILE A 266 9.83 -15.78 14.07
C ILE A 266 8.55 -16.46 14.56
N ALA A 267 7.73 -16.94 13.63
CA ALA A 267 6.59 -17.77 13.99
C ALA A 267 7.12 -19.01 14.71
N ASN A 268 6.99 -19.05 16.04
CA ASN A 268 7.15 -20.30 16.77
C ASN A 268 6.02 -21.22 16.30
N ALA A 269 6.43 -22.33 15.67
CA ALA A 269 5.56 -23.39 15.17
C ALA A 269 4.74 -24.06 16.28
#